data_AF-A0A3N9Y8R0-F1
#
_entry.id   AF-A0A3N9Y8R0-F1
#
_cell.length_a   1.000
_cell.length_b   1.000
_cell.length_c   1.000
_cell.angle_alpha   90.00
_cell.angle_beta   90.00
_cell.angle_gamma   90.00
#
_symmetry.space_group_name_H-M   'P 1'
#
loop_
_entity.id
_entity.type
_entity.pdbx_description
1 polymer ?
#
loop_
_entity_poly.entity_id
_entity_poly.type
_entity_poly.pdbx_seq_one_letter_code
_entity_poly.pdbx_strand_id
1 'polypeptide(L)' 'TPRPELGEYIYALPFKRHIIYFIQSVTEVIVIRILSQNQDAGKHVNWL' A
#
# COMPACT_ATOMS: atom_id res chain seq x y z
N THR A 1 5.67 6.13 2.69
CA THR A 1 4.80 6.97 3.54
C THR A 1 3.95 6.11 4.43
N PRO A 2 3.89 6.35 5.75
CA PRO A 2 2.96 5.65 6.65
C PRO A 2 1.49 5.78 6.20
N ARG A 3 0.68 4.75 6.45
CA ARG A 3 -0.74 4.65 6.10
C ARG A 3 -1.57 4.21 7.32
N PRO A 4 -1.72 5.08 8.34
CA PRO A 4 -2.44 4.75 9.57
C PRO A 4 -3.90 4.34 9.32
N GLU A 5 -4.50 4.78 8.22
CA GLU A 5 -5.85 4.41 7.78
C GLU A 5 -5.99 2.92 7.41
N LEU A 6 -4.87 2.22 7.15
CA LEU A 6 -4.85 0.79 6.82
C LEU A 6 -4.41 -0.09 7.99
N GLY A 7 -3.86 0.50 9.05
CA GLY A 7 -3.31 -0.19 10.21
C GLY A 7 -1.98 0.42 10.68
N GLU A 8 -1.59 0.10 11.91
CA GLU A 8 -0.30 0.52 12.45
C GLU A 8 0.85 -0.10 11.65
N TYR A 9 1.91 0.68 11.44
CA TYR A 9 3.14 0.27 10.76
C TYR A 9 3.00 -0.13 9.28
N ILE A 10 1.84 0.11 8.64
CA ILE A 10 1.70 -0.05 7.19
C ILE A 10 2.30 1.16 6.48
N TYR A 11 3.14 0.90 5.49
CA TYR A 11 3.73 1.91 4.63
C TYR A 11 3.31 1.69 3.19
N ALA A 12 3.11 2.78 2.47
CA ALA A 12 2.97 2.80 1.03
C ALA A 12 4.20 3.41 0.37
N LEU A 13 4.70 2.75 -0.68
CA LEU A 13 5.74 3.26 -1.58
C LEU A 13 5.18 3.37 -2.99
N PRO A 14 4.96 4.58 -3.52
CA PRO A 14 4.69 4.79 -4.93
C PRO A 14 5.90 4.38 -5.77
N PHE A 15 5.70 3.53 -6.78
CA PHE A 15 6.74 3.12 -7.71
C PHE A 15 6.20 3.02 -9.13
N LYS A 16 6.58 3.98 -9.99
CA LYS A 16 6.05 4.13 -11.36
C LYS A 16 4.51 4.14 -11.34
N ARG A 17 3.86 3.20 -12.05
CA ARG A 17 2.40 3.04 -12.11
C ARG A 17 1.88 2.06 -11.07
N HIS A 18 2.59 1.87 -9.96
CA HIS A 18 2.22 0.96 -8.89
C HIS A 18 2.35 1.64 -7.54
N ILE A 19 1.64 1.10 -6.56
CA ILE A 19 1.81 1.41 -5.15
C ILE A 19 2.06 0.09 -4.41
N ILE A 20 3.11 0.07 -3.61
CA ILE A 20 3.54 -1.08 -2.83
C ILE A 20 3.18 -0.82 -1.37
N TYR A 21 2.38 -1.71 -0.79
CA TYR A 21 2.07 -1.73 0.64
C TYR A 21 2.93 -2.77 1.33
N PHE A 22 3.58 -2.36 2.41
CA PHE A 22 4.49 -3.23 3.15
C PHE A 22 4.53 -2.83 4.62
N ILE A 23 4.95 -3.77 5.44
CA ILE A 23 5.43 -3.53 6.80
C ILE A 23 6.94 -3.74 6.80
N GLN A 24 7.65 -3.01 7.65
CA GLN A 24 9.10 -3.15 7.79
C GLN A 24 9.50 -3.20 9.26
N SER A 25 10.51 -4.02 9.55
CA SER A 25 11.24 -3.99 10.79
C SER A 25 12.69 -3.56 10.52
N VAL A 26 13.58 -3.70 11.50
CA VAL A 26 14.99 -3.32 11.36
C VAL A 26 15.71 -4.18 10.31
N THR A 27 15.32 -5.44 10.16
CA THR A 27 16.06 -6.43 9.34
C THR A 27 15.26 -6.99 8.17
N GLU A 28 13.96 -6.73 8.08
CA GLU A 28 13.10 -7.30 7.06
C GLU A 28 12.03 -6.34 6.58
N VAL A 29 11.57 -6.58 5.34
CA VAL A 29 10.45 -5.92 4.72
C VAL A 29 9.50 -6.99 4.22
N ILE A 30 8.25 -6.95 4.68
CA ILE A 30 7.21 -7.87 4.24
C ILE A 30 6.28 -7.09 3.32
N VAL A 31 6.25 -7.47 2.05
CA VAL A 31 5.34 -6.88 1.06
C VAL A 31 3.96 -7.52 1.24
N ILE A 32 2.98 -6.69 1.60
CA ILE A 32 1.59 -7.11 1.81
C ILE A 32 0.85 -7.09 0.48
N ARG A 33 1.06 -6.05 -0.34
CA ARG A 33 0.34 -5.88 -1.60
C ARG A 33 1.10 -5.01 -2.59
N ILE A 34 0.95 -5.32 -3.87
CA ILE A 34 1.35 -4.45 -4.97
C ILE A 34 0.10 -4.20 -5.80
N LEU A 35 -0.27 -2.92 -5.94
CA LEU A 35 -1.38 -2.50 -6.80
C LEU A 35 -0.84 -1.71 -7.97
N SER A 36 -1.36 -1.95 -9.17
CA SER A 36 -1.24 -0.97 -10.24
C SER A 36 -2.12 0.25 -9.93
N GLN A 37 -1.68 1.45 -10.30
CA GLN A 37 -2.48 2.67 -10.20
C GLN A 37 -3.83 2.53 -10.92
N ASN A 38 -3.91 1.70 -11.97
CA ASN A 38 -5.17 1.40 -12.65
C ASN A 38 -6.13 0.56 -11.77
N GLN A 39 -5.60 -0.24 -10.85
CA GLN A 39 -6.38 -1.00 -9.86
C GLN A 39 -6.74 -0.15 -8.64
N ASP A 40 -5.91 0.83 -8.32
CA ASP A 40 -6.08 1.77 -7.20
C ASP A 40 -7.13 2.85 -7.54
N ALA A 41 -7.03 3.44 -8.75
CA ALA A 41 -7.94 4.50 -9.22
C ALA A 41 -9.40 4.02 -9.43
N GLY A 42 -9.61 2.71 -9.58
CA GLY A 42 -10.92 2.12 -9.90
C GLY A 42 -11.72 1.58 -8.72
N LYS A 43 -11.22 1.65 -7.47
CA LYS A 43 -11.83 0.95 -6.32
C LYS A 43 -12.22 1.82 -5.12
N HIS A 44 -12.21 3.14 -5.27
CA HIS A 44 -12.89 4.05 -4.32
C HIS A 44 -14.38 4.27 -4.66
N VAL A 45 -14.92 3.55 -5.65
CA VAL A 45 -16.36 3.43 -5.90
C VAL A 45 -16.89 2.23 -5.11
N ASN A 46 -17.53 2.50 -3.97
CA ASN A 46 -18.15 1.53 -3.06
C ASN A 46 -17.22 0.58 -2.29
N TRP A 47 -16.74 1.07 -1.15
CA TRP A 47 -16.65 0.24 0.06
C TRP A 47 -17.82 0.60 0.99
N LEU A 48 -19.05 0.54 0.44
CA LEU A 48 -20.28 0.49 1.25
C LEU A 48 -20.53 -0.96 1.67
#